data_AF-A0A955ZGG6-F1
#
_entry.id   AF-A0A955ZGG6-F1
#
_cell.length_a   1.000
_cell.length_b   1.000
_cell.length_c   1.000
_cell.angle_alpha   90.00
_cell.angle_beta   90.00
_cell.angle_gamma   90.00
#
_symmetry.space_group_name_H-M   'P 1'
#
loop_
_entity.id
_entity.type
_entity.pdbx_description
1 polymer ?
#
loop_
_entity_poly.entity_id
_entity_poly.type
_entity_poly.pdbx_seq_one_letter_code
_entity_poly.pdbx_strand_id
1 'polypeptide(L)'
;MQIKVERFLAITALLASTAAVAAGCSSEDVATDTDAGVSGSGGVGGTGGGTAGSGGGQAGSAGQAGSGGTAGVAGAAGGGGTAGADGGACLGDDTQSDAGLEGGICAGLPYYSTSCPGDPDAGIEGGLQPSGAIFCDYMELHGRPGVTEALYNCLAAINVSDQCSVDHDNAVNDCINNTFSLACGVGPVTVGDAGATSCKDVADSCPAVSGGTAGIDESQCQQVMNSMNEQTRVDIIQCYNDYAPGTNDCAEDFKACAYGIDAYNTP
;
A
#
# COMPACT_ATOMS: atom_id res chain seq x y z
N MET A 1 6.80 23.83 13.89
CA MET A 1 5.61 23.35 13.15
C MET A 1 5.07 22.22 13.99
N GLN A 2 3.90 22.36 14.61
CA GLN A 2 3.32 21.28 15.44
C GLN A 2 2.41 20.46 14.55
N ILE A 3 2.93 19.34 14.04
CA ILE A 3 2.12 18.35 13.32
C ILE A 3 1.24 17.68 14.39
N LYS A 4 -0.08 17.86 14.30
CA LYS A 4 -1.02 17.29 15.28
C LYS A 4 -1.11 15.77 15.09
N VAL A 5 -0.53 15.02 16.02
CA VAL A 5 -0.46 13.55 16.07
C VAL A 5 -1.81 12.87 15.79
N GLU A 6 -2.91 13.49 16.24
CA GLU A 6 -4.28 13.00 16.08
C GLU A 6 -4.70 12.80 14.62
N ARG A 7 -4.15 13.59 13.68
CA ARG A 7 -4.46 13.46 12.24
C ARG A 7 -3.51 12.55 11.49
N PHE A 8 -2.29 12.38 11.99
CA PHE A 8 -1.41 11.33 11.48
C PHE A 8 -1.99 9.95 11.81
N LEU A 9 -2.56 9.80 13.02
CA LEU A 9 -3.33 8.62 13.40
C LEU A 9 -4.56 8.41 12.49
N ALA A 10 -5.24 9.48 12.06
CA ALA A 10 -6.37 9.36 11.12
C ALA A 10 -5.95 8.87 9.71
N ILE A 11 -4.83 9.35 9.17
CA ILE A 11 -4.27 8.87 7.88
C ILE A 11 -3.78 7.42 8.03
N THR A 12 -3.15 7.11 9.16
CA THR A 12 -2.69 5.76 9.52
C THR A 12 -3.84 4.76 9.67
N ALA A 13 -4.96 5.21 10.26
CA ALA A 13 -6.19 4.44 10.39
C ALA A 13 -6.85 4.20 9.01
N LEU A 14 -6.79 5.17 8.10
CA LEU A 14 -7.28 5.00 6.72
C LEU A 14 -6.48 3.91 5.99
N LEU A 15 -5.15 3.92 6.11
CA LEU A 15 -4.26 2.88 5.57
C LEU A 15 -4.51 1.49 6.22
N ALA A 16 -4.87 1.43 7.51
CA ALA A 16 -5.21 0.17 8.17
C ALA A 16 -6.54 -0.43 7.67
N SER A 17 -7.48 0.40 7.21
CA SER A 17 -8.82 -0.04 6.82
C SER A 17 -8.92 -0.75 5.46
N THR A 18 -7.89 -0.68 4.61
CA THR A 18 -7.90 -1.33 3.29
C THR A 18 -7.49 -2.82 3.32
N ALA A 19 -6.98 -3.32 4.45
CA ALA A 19 -6.59 -4.73 4.61
C ALA A 19 -7.77 -5.67 4.97
N ALA A 20 -8.99 -5.15 5.17
CA ALA A 20 -10.13 -5.92 5.69
C ALA A 20 -11.19 -6.31 4.65
N VAL A 21 -10.83 -6.50 3.37
CA VAL A 21 -11.74 -7.03 2.33
C VAL A 21 -11.28 -8.40 1.84
N ALA A 22 -11.03 -9.33 2.76
CA ALA A 22 -10.74 -10.72 2.43
C ALA A 22 -11.24 -11.71 3.50
N ALA A 23 -12.44 -11.50 4.07
CA ALA A 23 -13.12 -12.53 4.86
C ALA A 23 -14.62 -12.21 4.95
N GLY A 24 -15.42 -12.72 4.01
CA GLY A 24 -16.85 -12.42 4.03
C GLY A 24 -17.74 -13.09 2.98
N CYS A 25 -17.35 -14.24 2.43
CA CYS A 25 -18.33 -15.16 1.87
C CYS A 25 -18.49 -16.32 2.86
N SER A 26 -19.44 -16.20 3.79
CA SER A 26 -19.95 -17.39 4.47
C SER A 26 -20.70 -18.22 3.41
N SER A 27 -20.13 -19.34 3.01
CA SER A 27 -20.91 -20.40 2.38
C SER A 27 -21.91 -20.87 3.43
N GLU A 28 -23.19 -20.60 3.22
CA GLU A 28 -24.25 -21.31 3.93
C GLU A 28 -24.16 -22.77 3.49
N ASP A 29 -23.90 -23.67 4.44
CA ASP A 29 -24.01 -25.12 4.23
C ASP A 29 -25.47 -25.45 3.86
N VAL A 30 -25.76 -25.50 2.56
CA VAL A 30 -26.97 -26.15 2.07
C VAL A 30 -26.76 -27.64 2.22
N ALA A 31 -27.45 -28.23 3.21
CA ALA A 31 -27.60 -29.67 3.33
C ALA A 31 -28.15 -30.23 2.00
N THR A 32 -27.27 -30.83 1.20
CA THR A 32 -27.67 -31.57 0.00
C THR A 32 -28.20 -32.92 0.43
N ASP A 33 -29.53 -33.02 0.45
CA ASP A 33 -30.23 -34.28 0.29
C ASP A 33 -29.71 -35.00 -0.96
N THR A 34 -29.62 -36.31 -0.84
CA THR A 34 -29.02 -37.20 -1.84
C THR A 34 -29.91 -37.29 -3.05
N ASP A 35 -29.50 -36.72 -4.19
CA ASP A 35 -30.01 -37.12 -5.49
C ASP A 35 -28.89 -37.19 -6.54
N ALA A 36 -28.83 -38.34 -7.20
CA ALA A 36 -27.86 -38.69 -8.22
C ALA A 36 -27.99 -37.78 -9.45
N GLY A 37 -26.90 -37.13 -9.86
CA GLY A 37 -26.92 -36.26 -11.04
C GLY A 37 -25.55 -35.93 -11.61
N VAL A 38 -25.07 -36.80 -12.51
CA VAL A 38 -24.21 -36.56 -13.69
C VAL A 38 -22.98 -35.66 -13.54
N SER A 39 -21.82 -36.30 -13.68
CA SER A 39 -20.50 -35.73 -13.93
C SER A 39 -20.47 -34.76 -15.12
N GLY A 40 -20.23 -33.48 -14.85
CA GLY A 40 -19.86 -32.47 -15.83
C GLY A 40 -18.37 -32.14 -15.74
N SER A 41 -17.55 -32.73 -16.63
CA SER A 41 -16.15 -32.36 -16.82
C SER A 41 -16.05 -31.01 -17.53
N GLY A 42 -15.66 -29.97 -16.79
CA GLY A 42 -15.35 -28.64 -17.33
C GLY A 42 -14.02 -28.63 -18.09
N GLY A 43 -14.05 -28.10 -19.30
CA GLY A 43 -13.02 -28.25 -20.33
C GLY A 43 -11.75 -27.44 -20.13
N VAL A 44 -10.67 -27.98 -20.68
CA VAL A 44 -9.35 -27.35 -20.86
C VAL A 44 -9.41 -26.43 -22.07
N GLY A 45 -9.12 -25.14 -21.87
CA GLY A 45 -9.01 -24.14 -22.92
C GLY A 45 -7.78 -24.40 -23.81
N GLY A 46 -8.03 -24.50 -25.12
CA GLY A 46 -7.04 -24.84 -26.13
C GLY A 46 -6.18 -23.67 -26.60
N THR A 47 -4.93 -23.99 -26.90
CA THR A 47 -3.96 -23.21 -27.67
C THR A 47 -4.36 -23.16 -29.15
N GLY A 48 -4.43 -21.95 -29.71
CA GLY A 48 -4.62 -21.72 -31.14
C GLY A 48 -3.31 -21.84 -31.93
N GLY A 49 -3.41 -22.44 -33.12
CA GLY A 49 -2.35 -22.52 -34.11
C GLY A 49 -2.85 -23.23 -35.36
N GLY A 50 -3.41 -22.47 -36.31
CA GLY A 50 -4.07 -23.00 -37.50
C GLY A 50 -3.12 -23.40 -38.63
N THR A 51 -3.57 -24.32 -39.49
CA THR A 51 -3.16 -24.41 -40.91
C THR A 51 -4.27 -25.07 -41.73
N ALA A 52 -4.38 -24.61 -42.98
CA ALA A 52 -5.47 -24.74 -43.94
C ALA A 52 -5.86 -26.16 -44.40
N GLY A 53 -7.13 -26.32 -44.78
CA GLY A 53 -7.64 -27.48 -45.52
C GLY A 53 -9.05 -27.27 -46.04
N SER A 54 -9.18 -27.18 -47.36
CA SER A 54 -10.42 -26.99 -48.12
C SER A 54 -11.32 -28.24 -48.09
N GLY A 55 -12.63 -28.08 -47.89
CA GLY A 55 -13.61 -29.16 -48.10
C GLY A 55 -15.03 -28.74 -47.73
N GLY A 56 -15.91 -28.68 -48.73
CA GLY A 56 -17.33 -28.33 -48.57
C GLY A 56 -18.15 -29.43 -47.90
N GLY A 57 -19.10 -29.02 -47.07
CA GLY A 57 -20.09 -29.87 -46.42
C GLY A 57 -21.29 -29.04 -45.95
N GLN A 58 -22.49 -29.56 -46.16
CA GLN A 58 -23.78 -28.85 -46.07
C GLN A 58 -24.27 -28.60 -44.63
N ALA A 59 -25.19 -27.65 -44.55
CA ALA A 59 -25.80 -27.06 -43.36
C ALA A 59 -26.51 -28.06 -42.44
N GLY A 60 -26.26 -27.92 -41.13
CA GLY A 60 -27.11 -28.44 -40.06
C GLY A 60 -27.70 -27.28 -39.25
N SER A 61 -29.02 -27.26 -39.12
CA SER A 61 -29.78 -26.28 -38.33
C SER A 61 -29.63 -26.60 -36.84
N ALA A 62 -28.98 -25.73 -36.07
CA ALA A 62 -28.87 -25.85 -34.63
C ALA A 62 -29.65 -24.73 -33.91
N GLY A 63 -30.66 -25.15 -33.13
CA GLY A 63 -31.12 -24.62 -31.85
C GLY A 63 -31.37 -23.11 -31.68
N GLN A 64 -32.62 -22.76 -31.32
CA GLN A 64 -32.93 -21.48 -30.66
C GLN A 64 -32.09 -21.35 -29.38
N ALA A 65 -31.21 -20.35 -29.33
CA ALA A 65 -30.54 -19.95 -28.10
C ALA A 65 -31.54 -19.23 -27.19
N GLY A 66 -31.56 -19.64 -25.92
CA GLY A 66 -32.38 -19.03 -24.87
C GLY A 66 -32.04 -17.56 -24.65
N SER A 67 -33.01 -16.83 -24.12
CA SER A 67 -32.96 -15.42 -23.74
C SER A 67 -31.69 -15.11 -22.94
N GLY A 68 -30.86 -14.22 -23.47
CA GLY A 68 -29.61 -13.79 -22.84
C GLY A 68 -29.84 -13.21 -21.45
N GLY A 69 -29.09 -13.70 -20.48
CA GLY A 69 -28.94 -13.07 -19.18
C GLY A 69 -28.28 -11.70 -19.31
N THR A 70 -28.67 -10.78 -18.44
CA THR A 70 -28.04 -9.46 -18.29
C THR A 70 -26.54 -9.61 -18.05
N ALA A 71 -25.73 -8.90 -18.82
CA ALA A 71 -24.30 -8.80 -18.61
C ALA A 71 -24.02 -8.32 -17.18
N GLY A 72 -23.26 -9.12 -16.43
CA GLY A 72 -22.76 -8.71 -15.12
C GLY A 72 -21.93 -7.42 -15.25
N VAL A 73 -22.02 -6.56 -14.24
CA VAL A 73 -21.19 -5.37 -14.11
C VAL A 73 -19.72 -5.81 -14.21
N ALA A 74 -18.97 -5.20 -15.13
CA ALA A 74 -17.54 -5.44 -15.26
C ALA A 74 -16.88 -5.16 -13.90
N GLY A 75 -16.15 -6.16 -13.37
CA GLY A 75 -15.30 -5.96 -12.21
C GLY A 75 -14.32 -4.82 -12.45
N ALA A 76 -13.94 -4.13 -11.36
CA ALA A 76 -12.93 -3.08 -11.40
C ALA A 76 -11.71 -3.54 -12.20
N ALA A 77 -11.15 -2.64 -13.02
CA ALA A 77 -9.96 -2.90 -13.80
C ALA A 77 -8.88 -3.51 -12.89
N GLY A 78 -8.38 -4.69 -13.27
CA GLY A 78 -7.22 -5.27 -12.61
C GLY A 78 -6.08 -4.24 -12.63
N GLY A 79 -5.50 -4.00 -11.46
CA GLY A 79 -4.35 -3.12 -11.30
C GLY A 79 -3.30 -3.41 -12.38
N GLY A 80 -2.81 -2.34 -13.01
CA GLY A 80 -1.91 -2.41 -14.15
C GLY A 80 -0.73 -3.35 -13.90
N GLY A 81 -0.44 -4.17 -14.91
CA GLY A 81 0.63 -5.17 -14.86
C GLY A 81 2.01 -4.56 -14.62
N THR A 82 2.75 -5.22 -13.73
CA THR A 82 4.20 -5.37 -13.62
C THR A 82 5.05 -4.39 -14.42
N ALA A 83 5.79 -3.52 -13.70
CA ALA A 83 7.04 -2.98 -14.18
C ALA A 83 7.90 -4.14 -14.70
N GLY A 84 8.33 -4.03 -15.96
CA GLY A 84 9.11 -5.05 -16.63
C GLY A 84 10.39 -5.36 -15.86
N ALA A 85 10.67 -6.66 -15.74
CA ALA A 85 11.88 -7.22 -15.17
C ALA A 85 13.11 -6.97 -16.06
N ASP A 86 13.44 -5.70 -16.31
CA ASP A 86 14.72 -5.29 -16.91
C ASP A 86 15.78 -5.13 -15.81
N GLY A 87 15.99 -6.14 -14.96
CA GLY A 87 17.12 -6.20 -14.00
C GLY A 87 17.40 -4.90 -13.23
N GLY A 88 16.38 -4.06 -13.04
CA GLY A 88 16.53 -2.70 -12.55
C GLY A 88 16.98 -2.76 -11.12
N ALA A 89 18.02 -2.00 -10.78
CA ALA A 89 18.37 -1.75 -9.39
C ALA A 89 17.08 -1.38 -8.65
N CYS A 90 16.78 -2.08 -7.56
CA CYS A 90 15.68 -1.70 -6.69
C CYS A 90 15.93 -0.27 -6.17
N LEU A 91 14.88 0.42 -5.75
CA LEU A 91 14.99 1.81 -5.33
C LEU A 91 15.86 1.91 -4.07
N GLY A 92 16.96 2.65 -4.17
CA GLY A 92 17.82 3.06 -3.06
C GLY A 92 19.15 2.32 -2.92
N ASP A 93 19.51 1.39 -3.81
CA ASP A 93 20.85 0.75 -3.85
C ASP A 93 21.90 1.65 -4.55
N ASP A 94 21.45 2.74 -5.16
CA ASP A 94 22.23 3.76 -5.83
C ASP A 94 22.95 4.62 -4.77
N THR A 95 24.11 4.15 -4.32
CA THR A 95 25.06 4.89 -3.46
C THR A 95 25.55 6.24 -4.03
N GLN A 96 24.99 6.73 -5.13
CA GLN A 96 25.30 8.05 -5.70
C GLN A 96 24.55 9.15 -4.95
N SER A 97 25.07 9.34 -3.75
CA SER A 97 24.91 10.48 -2.86
C SER A 97 23.58 10.55 -2.09
N ASP A 98 23.69 10.39 -0.78
CA ASP A 98 22.82 11.04 0.21
C ASP A 98 22.86 12.59 0.11
N ALA A 99 23.37 13.17 -0.99
CA ALA A 99 23.59 14.59 -1.22
C ALA A 99 22.53 15.25 -2.15
N GLY A 100 21.54 14.51 -2.64
CA GLY A 100 20.43 15.08 -3.40
C GLY A 100 19.16 14.38 -2.96
N LEU A 101 18.35 15.00 -2.13
CA LEU A 101 17.56 16.17 -2.48
C LEU A 101 17.80 17.27 -1.44
N GLU A 102 18.57 18.32 -1.78
CA GLU A 102 18.66 19.50 -0.93
C GLU A 102 17.25 20.10 -0.79
N GLY A 103 16.69 19.98 0.42
CA GLY A 103 15.31 20.26 0.82
C GLY A 103 14.50 21.18 -0.10
N GLY A 104 13.37 20.66 -0.57
CA GLY A 104 12.35 21.38 -1.31
C GLY A 104 11.89 20.72 -2.61
N ILE A 105 12.18 19.44 -2.87
CA ILE A 105 11.60 18.80 -4.07
C ILE A 105 10.08 18.79 -4.00
N CYS A 106 9.53 18.58 -2.80
CA CYS A 106 8.09 18.50 -2.55
C CYS A 106 7.39 19.84 -2.80
N ALA A 107 8.09 20.97 -2.64
CA ALA A 107 7.59 22.29 -3.03
C ALA A 107 7.32 22.42 -4.54
N GLY A 108 7.85 21.51 -5.36
CA GLY A 108 7.58 21.39 -6.79
C GLY A 108 6.26 20.70 -7.14
N LEU A 109 5.56 20.08 -6.19
CA LEU A 109 4.28 19.42 -6.46
C LEU A 109 3.22 20.43 -6.94
N PRO A 110 2.42 20.11 -7.98
CA PRO A 110 1.43 21.05 -8.54
C PRO A 110 0.40 21.59 -7.54
N TYR A 111 0.19 20.86 -6.46
CA TYR A 111 -0.78 21.13 -5.40
C TYR A 111 -0.14 21.45 -4.05
N TYR A 112 1.17 21.66 -4.00
CA TYR A 112 1.89 21.91 -2.75
C TYR A 112 1.35 23.11 -1.97
N SER A 113 1.00 24.18 -2.68
CA SER A 113 0.42 25.40 -2.10
C SER A 113 -1.10 25.35 -1.92
N THR A 114 -1.75 24.23 -2.29
CA THR A 114 -3.19 24.07 -2.07
C THR A 114 -3.45 23.99 -0.57
N SER A 115 -4.49 24.69 -0.13
CA SER A 115 -4.89 24.74 1.27
C SER A 115 -6.25 24.05 1.39
N CYS A 116 -6.24 22.82 1.89
CA CYS A 116 -7.43 22.04 2.17
C CYS A 116 -8.15 22.55 3.42
N PRO A 117 -9.49 22.43 3.48
CA PRO A 117 -10.23 22.70 4.70
C PRO A 117 -9.61 21.93 5.86
N GLY A 118 -9.15 22.67 6.87
CA GLY A 118 -8.61 22.09 8.09
C GLY A 118 -9.66 21.29 8.84
N ASP A 119 -9.24 20.58 9.89
CA ASP A 119 -10.20 20.18 10.92
C ASP A 119 -10.97 21.41 11.38
N PRO A 120 -12.31 21.41 11.39
CA PRO A 120 -13.04 22.46 12.10
C PRO A 120 -12.57 22.61 13.55
N ASP A 121 -12.05 21.55 14.16
CA ASP A 121 -11.52 21.55 15.53
C ASP A 121 -10.06 22.04 15.64
N ALA A 122 -9.37 22.28 14.52
CA ALA A 122 -7.96 22.65 14.52
C ALA A 122 -7.71 24.15 14.72
N GLY A 123 -8.76 24.98 14.73
CA GLY A 123 -8.68 26.44 14.80
C GLY A 123 -8.71 27.10 13.41
N ILE A 124 -9.14 28.35 13.37
CA ILE A 124 -9.65 29.07 12.18
C ILE A 124 -8.54 29.51 11.20
N GLU A 125 -7.26 29.35 11.51
CA GLU A 125 -6.17 30.05 10.79
C GLU A 125 -5.16 29.20 10.01
N GLY A 126 -5.37 27.90 9.83
CA GLY A 126 -4.45 27.09 9.02
C GLY A 126 -5.17 26.03 8.22
N GLY A 127 -5.38 26.26 6.92
CA GLY A 127 -5.73 25.17 6.04
C GLY A 127 -4.59 24.15 5.96
N LEU A 128 -4.94 22.89 5.73
CA LEU A 128 -3.99 21.79 5.70
C LEU A 128 -3.46 21.60 4.29
N GLN A 129 -2.19 21.25 4.15
CA GLN A 129 -1.69 20.79 2.86
C GLN A 129 -2.38 19.48 2.46
N PRO A 130 -2.54 19.20 1.16
CA PRO A 130 -2.97 17.90 0.67
C PRO A 130 -2.10 16.76 1.22
N SER A 131 -2.71 15.58 1.43
CA SER A 131 -2.04 14.38 1.95
C SER A 131 -0.74 14.05 1.22
N GLY A 132 -0.74 14.13 -0.12
CA GLY A 132 0.45 13.91 -0.95
C GLY A 132 1.60 14.88 -0.65
N ALA A 133 1.31 16.16 -0.36
CA ALA A 133 2.34 17.13 -0.02
C ALA A 133 2.93 16.87 1.37
N ILE A 134 2.08 16.61 2.36
CA ILE A 134 2.52 16.25 3.73
C ILE A 134 3.40 15.00 3.69
N PHE A 135 2.96 13.98 2.96
CA PHE A 135 3.70 12.72 2.88
C PHE A 135 5.01 12.86 2.08
N CYS A 136 5.03 13.70 1.05
CA CYS A 136 6.26 14.02 0.35
C CYS A 136 7.28 14.68 1.29
N ASP A 137 6.88 15.71 2.03
CA ASP A 137 7.77 16.41 2.98
C ASP A 137 8.35 15.44 4.03
N TYR A 138 7.51 14.53 4.53
CA TYR A 138 7.95 13.47 5.45
C TYR A 138 9.00 12.56 4.79
N MET A 139 8.75 12.07 3.57
CA MET A 139 9.68 11.19 2.85
C MET A 139 10.95 11.89 2.38
N GLU A 140 10.92 13.20 2.19
CA GLU A 140 12.11 14.01 1.91
C GLU A 140 13.10 13.98 3.08
N LEU A 141 12.60 13.99 4.32
CA LEU A 141 13.42 13.91 5.53
C LEU A 141 13.79 12.46 5.89
N HIS A 142 12.84 11.54 5.77
CA HIS A 142 12.95 10.20 6.37
C HIS A 142 13.18 9.07 5.37
N GLY A 143 12.87 9.29 4.10
CA GLY A 143 12.95 8.31 3.03
C GLY A 143 14.37 8.11 2.50
N ARG A 144 14.58 7.00 1.78
CA ARG A 144 15.77 6.81 0.95
C ARG A 144 15.66 7.67 -0.32
N PRO A 145 16.74 8.33 -0.78
CA PRO A 145 16.69 9.25 -1.91
C PRO A 145 15.97 8.71 -3.16
N GLY A 146 16.33 7.51 -3.62
CA GLY A 146 15.70 6.90 -4.81
C GLY A 146 14.22 6.56 -4.61
N VAL A 147 13.80 6.24 -3.39
CA VAL A 147 12.38 5.99 -3.06
C VAL A 147 11.63 7.32 -3.03
N THR A 148 12.21 8.36 -2.41
CA THR A 148 11.64 9.71 -2.35
C THR A 148 11.48 10.32 -3.74
N GLU A 149 12.48 10.19 -4.62
CA GLU A 149 12.40 10.68 -6.00
C GLU A 149 11.30 9.96 -6.79
N ALA A 150 11.23 8.62 -6.70
CA ALA A 150 10.19 7.84 -7.36
C ALA A 150 8.78 8.21 -6.85
N LEU A 151 8.66 8.40 -5.54
CA LEU A 151 7.41 8.82 -4.90
C LEU A 151 7.01 10.21 -5.38
N TYR A 152 7.92 11.18 -5.35
CA TYR A 152 7.68 12.54 -5.85
C TYR A 152 7.18 12.52 -7.29
N ASN A 153 7.83 11.75 -8.17
CA ASN A 153 7.43 11.64 -9.57
C ASN A 153 6.01 11.06 -9.72
N CYS A 154 5.65 10.07 -8.90
CA CYS A 154 4.28 9.53 -8.87
C CYS A 154 3.28 10.59 -8.37
N LEU A 155 3.59 11.25 -7.24
CA LEU A 155 2.76 12.28 -6.64
C LEU A 155 2.53 13.48 -7.56
N ALA A 156 3.56 13.90 -8.30
CA ALA A 156 3.49 14.99 -9.27
C ALA A 156 2.61 14.64 -10.49
N ALA A 157 2.46 13.35 -10.79
CA ALA A 157 1.62 12.86 -11.89
C ALA A 157 0.14 12.70 -11.51
N ILE A 158 -0.22 12.85 -10.23
CA ILE A 158 -1.61 12.78 -9.78
C ILE A 158 -2.40 13.95 -10.40
N ASN A 159 -3.35 13.61 -11.26
CA ASN A 159 -4.17 14.58 -11.98
C ASN A 159 -5.64 14.44 -11.57
N VAL A 160 -5.94 14.89 -10.36
CA VAL A 160 -7.31 14.99 -9.82
C VAL A 160 -7.69 16.46 -9.68
N SER A 161 -8.95 16.79 -9.92
CA SER A 161 -9.43 18.18 -9.91
C SER A 161 -9.49 18.80 -8.52
N ASP A 162 -9.70 17.99 -7.49
CA ASP A 162 -9.77 18.41 -6.08
C ASP A 162 -8.72 17.65 -5.27
N GLN A 163 -7.66 18.34 -4.86
CA GLN A 163 -6.53 17.75 -4.13
C GLN A 163 -6.84 17.57 -2.63
N CYS A 164 -8.04 17.94 -2.20
CA CYS A 164 -8.54 17.73 -0.84
C CYS A 164 -9.61 16.63 -0.78
N SER A 165 -9.84 15.95 -1.91
CA SER A 165 -10.83 14.89 -2.03
C SER A 165 -10.26 13.53 -1.65
N VAL A 166 -11.16 12.60 -1.33
CA VAL A 166 -10.83 11.18 -1.11
C VAL A 166 -10.18 10.55 -2.36
N ASP A 167 -10.53 11.01 -3.56
CA ASP A 167 -9.90 10.51 -4.79
C ASP A 167 -8.42 10.88 -4.88
N HIS A 168 -8.05 12.07 -4.39
CA HIS A 168 -6.65 12.46 -4.24
C HIS A 168 -5.94 11.56 -3.22
N ASP A 169 -6.53 11.35 -2.05
CA ASP A 169 -5.95 10.51 -1.00
C ASP A 169 -5.73 9.06 -1.47
N ASN A 170 -6.69 8.52 -2.24
CA ASN A 170 -6.54 7.20 -2.84
C ASN A 170 -5.39 7.15 -3.86
N ALA A 171 -5.27 8.17 -4.73
CA ALA A 171 -4.17 8.26 -5.68
C ALA A 171 -2.79 8.40 -4.98
N VAL A 172 -2.74 9.12 -3.86
CA VAL A 172 -1.55 9.20 -3.01
C VAL A 172 -1.21 7.82 -2.44
N ASN A 173 -2.19 7.10 -1.88
CA ASN A 173 -1.99 5.74 -1.36
C ASN A 173 -1.49 4.77 -2.43
N ASP A 174 -2.02 4.87 -3.66
CA ASP A 174 -1.54 4.09 -4.80
C ASP A 174 -0.06 4.40 -5.11
N CYS A 175 0.32 5.69 -5.08
CA CYS A 175 1.72 6.08 -5.25
C CYS A 175 2.62 5.51 -4.16
N ILE A 176 2.19 5.52 -2.89
CA ILE A 176 2.93 4.96 -1.77
C ILE A 176 3.14 3.45 -1.98
N ASN A 177 2.05 2.71 -2.20
CA ASN A 177 2.07 1.26 -2.34
C ASN A 177 2.95 0.81 -3.52
N ASN A 178 2.82 1.49 -4.66
CA ASN A 178 3.61 1.19 -5.85
C ASN A 178 5.09 1.49 -5.62
N THR A 179 5.42 2.66 -5.06
CA THR A 179 6.83 3.06 -4.86
C THR A 179 7.52 2.20 -3.81
N PHE A 180 6.87 1.94 -2.67
CA PHE A 180 7.48 1.21 -1.57
C PHE A 180 7.72 -0.26 -1.93
N SER A 181 6.88 -0.84 -2.81
CA SER A 181 7.08 -2.21 -3.30
C SER A 181 8.35 -2.38 -4.14
N LEU A 182 8.93 -1.29 -4.64
CA LEU A 182 10.14 -1.27 -5.46
C LEU A 182 11.41 -0.99 -4.65
N ALA A 183 11.28 -0.68 -3.36
CA ALA A 183 12.42 -0.36 -2.49
C ALA A 183 13.30 -1.60 -2.22
N CYS A 184 14.62 -1.41 -2.21
CA CYS A 184 15.55 -2.50 -1.91
C CYS A 184 15.36 -3.03 -0.49
N GLY A 185 15.45 -4.34 -0.34
CA GLY A 185 15.48 -5.00 0.96
C GLY A 185 16.61 -4.47 1.83
N VAL A 186 16.27 -4.03 3.04
CA VAL A 186 17.25 -3.66 4.06
C VAL A 186 17.47 -4.82 5.02
N GLY A 187 18.71 -4.98 5.49
CA GLY A 187 19.03 -5.96 6.52
C GLY A 187 18.45 -5.57 7.90
N PRO A 188 18.71 -6.41 8.92
CA PRO A 188 18.36 -6.10 10.31
C PRO A 188 18.93 -4.75 10.78
N VAL A 189 18.19 -4.05 11.62
CA VAL A 189 18.55 -2.74 12.17
C VAL A 189 19.17 -2.94 13.54
N THR A 190 20.34 -2.36 13.78
CA THR A 190 20.99 -2.44 15.10
C THR A 190 20.65 -1.21 15.94
N VAL A 191 20.05 -1.41 17.12
CA VAL A 191 19.69 -0.32 18.04
C VAL A 191 20.51 -0.46 19.33
N GLY A 192 21.51 0.40 19.49
CA GLY A 192 22.40 0.40 20.65
C GLY A 192 23.07 -0.96 20.90
N ASP A 193 23.11 -1.38 22.16
CA ASP A 193 23.69 -2.66 22.59
C ASP A 193 22.67 -3.82 22.58
N ALA A 194 21.40 -3.57 22.22
CA ALA A 194 20.32 -4.56 22.29
C ALA A 194 20.40 -5.64 21.19
N GLY A 195 21.33 -5.49 20.25
CA GLY A 195 21.47 -6.37 19.09
C GLY A 195 20.71 -5.86 17.88
N ALA A 196 20.64 -6.70 16.85
CA ALA A 196 19.95 -6.39 15.60
C ALA A 196 18.50 -6.88 15.67
N THR A 197 17.55 -5.99 15.38
CA THR A 197 16.12 -6.26 15.23
C THR A 197 15.78 -6.33 13.75
N SER A 198 15.18 -7.44 13.33
CA SER A 198 14.65 -7.65 11.98
C SER A 198 13.14 -7.42 11.95
N CYS A 199 12.57 -7.25 10.76
CA CYS A 199 11.12 -7.22 10.60
C CYS A 199 10.44 -8.54 11.00
N LYS A 200 11.18 -9.65 10.96
CA LYS A 200 10.69 -10.91 11.52
C LYS A 200 10.53 -10.83 13.04
N ASP A 201 11.47 -10.20 13.74
CA ASP A 201 11.39 -10.02 15.20
C ASP A 201 10.20 -9.14 15.58
N VAL A 202 9.96 -8.06 14.82
CA VAL A 202 8.80 -7.16 14.99
C VAL A 202 7.48 -7.91 14.75
N ALA A 203 7.40 -8.71 13.68
CA ALA A 203 6.20 -9.50 13.38
C ALA A 203 5.95 -10.58 14.45
N ASP A 204 7.00 -11.25 14.91
CA ASP A 204 6.92 -12.27 15.97
C ASP A 204 6.50 -11.64 17.32
N SER A 205 6.87 -10.38 17.60
CA SER A 205 6.43 -9.65 18.80
C SER A 205 5.03 -9.05 18.69
N CYS A 206 4.45 -9.01 17.49
CA CYS A 206 3.15 -8.41 17.22
C CYS A 206 2.23 -9.34 16.38
N PRO A 207 1.91 -10.53 16.91
CA PRO A 207 1.05 -11.47 16.21
C PRO A 207 -0.39 -10.95 16.15
N ALA A 208 -1.11 -11.34 15.10
CA ALA A 208 -2.56 -11.11 15.05
C ALA A 208 -3.25 -11.84 16.21
N VAL A 209 -4.04 -11.10 16.99
CA VAL A 209 -4.84 -11.66 18.09
C VAL A 209 -6.27 -11.94 17.62
N SER A 210 -6.78 -13.13 17.94
CA SER A 210 -8.16 -13.50 17.59
C SER A 210 -9.17 -12.54 18.21
N GLY A 211 -9.84 -11.74 17.37
CA GLY A 211 -10.85 -10.77 17.80
C GLY A 211 -10.31 -9.40 18.24
N GLY A 212 -9.01 -9.11 18.04
CA GLY A 212 -8.42 -7.79 18.24
C GLY A 212 -7.97 -7.14 16.93
N THR A 213 -7.13 -6.11 17.03
CA THR A 213 -6.51 -5.42 15.89
C THR A 213 -5.62 -6.38 15.11
N ALA A 214 -5.50 -6.13 13.80
CA ALA A 214 -4.59 -6.89 12.96
C ALA A 214 -3.14 -6.67 13.46
N GLY A 215 -2.40 -7.76 13.67
CA GLY A 215 -0.95 -7.67 13.91
C GLY A 215 -0.22 -7.10 12.71
N ILE A 216 1.09 -6.92 12.84
CA ILE A 216 1.96 -6.56 11.72
C ILE A 216 2.64 -7.81 11.18
N ASP A 217 2.49 -8.07 9.88
CA ASP A 217 3.25 -9.14 9.25
C ASP A 217 4.64 -8.68 8.81
N GLU A 218 5.52 -9.63 8.54
CA GLU A 218 6.90 -9.36 8.15
C GLU A 218 6.97 -8.52 6.86
N SER A 219 6.06 -8.74 5.91
CA SER A 219 6.04 -8.04 4.62
C SER A 219 5.63 -6.58 4.76
N GLN A 220 4.68 -6.28 5.64
CA GLN A 220 4.26 -4.92 5.97
C GLN A 220 5.38 -4.14 6.64
N CYS A 221 6.06 -4.77 7.62
CA CYS A 221 7.24 -4.17 8.23
C CYS A 221 8.32 -3.91 7.18
N GLN A 222 8.64 -4.91 6.34
CA GLN A 222 9.67 -4.77 5.31
C GLN A 222 9.34 -3.65 4.32
N GLN A 223 8.07 -3.52 3.89
CA GLN A 223 7.66 -2.47 2.97
C GLN A 223 7.95 -1.06 3.53
N VAL A 224 7.68 -0.84 4.83
CA VAL A 224 7.98 0.43 5.50
C VAL A 224 9.49 0.59 5.72
N MET A 225 10.16 -0.42 6.28
CA MET A 225 11.58 -0.29 6.61
C MET A 225 12.45 -0.13 5.37
N ASN A 226 12.10 -0.80 4.26
CA ASN A 226 12.86 -0.71 3.00
C ASN A 226 12.80 0.69 2.37
N SER A 227 11.74 1.46 2.62
CA SER A 227 11.56 2.81 2.06
C SER A 227 12.28 3.91 2.87
N MET A 228 12.57 3.67 4.15
CA MET A 228 13.18 4.64 5.05
C MET A 228 14.71 4.61 5.00
N ASN A 229 15.35 5.76 5.25
CA ASN A 229 16.80 5.87 5.39
C ASN A 229 17.32 5.17 6.66
N GLU A 230 18.63 5.01 6.79
CA GLU A 230 19.23 4.25 7.89
C GLU A 230 18.91 4.82 9.28
N GLN A 231 19.01 6.13 9.45
CA GLN A 231 18.74 6.76 10.74
C GLN A 231 17.27 6.61 11.13
N THR A 232 16.35 6.91 10.21
CA THR A 232 14.91 6.73 10.45
C THR A 232 14.60 5.30 10.84
N ARG A 233 15.18 4.29 10.19
CA ARG A 233 14.97 2.88 10.58
C ARG A 233 15.39 2.61 12.02
N VAL A 234 16.51 3.16 12.48
CA VAL A 234 16.96 3.05 13.87
C VAL A 234 15.94 3.69 14.81
N ASP A 235 15.47 4.90 14.48
CA ASP A 235 14.49 5.65 15.28
C ASP A 235 13.14 4.91 15.37
N ILE A 236 12.66 4.32 14.27
CA ILE A 236 11.42 3.52 14.24
C ILE A 236 11.53 2.33 15.19
N ILE A 237 12.62 1.55 15.09
CA ILE A 237 12.80 0.35 15.93
C ILE A 237 13.01 0.74 17.39
N GLN A 238 13.71 1.83 17.67
CA GLN A 238 13.87 2.32 19.03
C GLN A 238 12.52 2.72 19.63
N CYS A 239 11.73 3.52 18.91
CA CYS A 239 10.37 3.88 19.33
C CYS A 239 9.50 2.64 19.53
N TYR A 240 9.53 1.69 18.60
CA TYR A 240 8.76 0.46 18.71
C TYR A 240 9.15 -0.32 19.97
N ASN A 241 10.45 -0.48 20.25
CA ASN A 241 10.92 -1.19 21.43
C ASN A 241 10.57 -0.48 22.75
N ASP A 242 10.51 0.85 22.74
CA ASP A 242 10.18 1.65 23.93
C ASP A 242 8.67 1.62 24.26
N TYR A 243 7.80 1.52 23.25
CA TYR A 243 6.35 1.68 23.43
C TYR A 243 5.50 0.44 23.14
N ALA A 244 5.87 -0.38 22.16
CA ALA A 244 4.98 -1.40 21.59
C ALA A 244 5.05 -2.83 22.16
N PRO A 245 6.14 -3.33 22.80
CA PRO A 245 6.23 -4.77 23.08
C PRO A 245 5.20 -5.19 24.13
N GLY A 246 4.18 -5.94 23.68
CA GLY A 246 3.15 -6.56 24.52
C GLY A 246 1.85 -5.77 24.69
N THR A 247 1.63 -4.69 23.93
CA THR A 247 0.32 -4.03 23.84
C THR A 247 -0.59 -4.80 22.86
N ASN A 248 -1.91 -4.70 23.04
CA ASN A 248 -2.86 -5.26 22.06
C ASN A 248 -2.88 -4.45 20.75
N ASP A 249 -2.18 -3.32 20.67
CA ASP A 249 -2.24 -2.35 19.57
C ASP A 249 -0.86 -2.15 18.90
N CYS A 250 0.02 -3.15 19.01
CA CYS A 250 1.41 -3.10 18.54
C CYS A 250 1.58 -2.71 17.06
N ALA A 251 0.60 -3.01 16.19
CA ALA A 251 0.61 -2.60 14.79
C ALA A 251 0.30 -1.10 14.61
N GLU A 252 -0.57 -0.54 15.45
CA GLU A 252 -0.82 0.90 15.49
C GLU A 252 0.40 1.63 16.07
N ASP A 253 0.99 1.09 17.14
CA ASP A 253 2.22 1.62 17.74
C ASP A 253 3.37 1.62 16.73
N PHE A 254 3.56 0.52 15.97
CA PHE A 254 4.57 0.48 14.91
C PHE A 254 4.33 1.57 13.86
N LYS A 255 3.09 1.78 13.41
CA LYS A 255 2.79 2.82 12.41
C LYS A 255 2.94 4.23 12.99
N ALA A 256 2.60 4.44 14.26
CA ALA A 256 2.83 5.70 14.96
C ALA A 256 4.33 5.98 15.09
N CYS A 257 5.13 4.97 15.39
CA CYS A 257 6.59 5.06 15.40
C CYS A 257 7.18 5.24 14.01
N ALA A 258 6.59 4.63 12.97
CA ALA A 258 7.02 4.81 11.59
C ALA A 258 6.79 6.26 11.15
N TYR A 259 5.55 6.71 11.18
CA TYR A 259 5.15 7.95 10.53
C TYR A 259 4.98 9.16 11.47
N GLY A 260 5.17 8.97 12.77
CA GLY A 260 5.02 9.99 13.81
C GLY A 260 6.30 10.37 14.53
N ILE A 261 7.49 10.03 14.02
CA ILE A 261 8.80 10.26 14.69
C ILE A 261 8.96 11.71 15.18
N ASP A 262 8.52 12.68 14.39
CA ASP A 262 8.61 14.11 14.75
C ASP A 262 7.85 14.47 16.02
N ALA A 263 6.84 13.69 16.39
CA ALA A 263 6.08 13.89 17.63
C ALA A 263 6.81 13.37 18.88
N TYR A 264 7.73 12.41 18.72
CA TYR A 264 8.40 11.73 19.83
C TYR A 264 9.80 12.30 20.13
N ASN A 265 10.44 12.97 19.16
CA ASN A 265 11.81 13.49 19.29
C ASN A 265 11.91 14.95 19.77
N THR A 266 10.80 15.60 20.14
CA THR A 266 10.86 16.90 20.83
C THR A 266 10.90 16.71 22.35
N PRO A 267 12.02 17.04 23.04
CA PRO A 267 12.13 16.95 24.49
C PRO A 267 11.21 17.92 25.26
#